data_AF-A0A1W9N6A1-F1
#
_entry.id   AF-A0A1W9N6A1-F1
#
_cell.length_a   1.000
_cell.length_b   1.000
_cell.length_c   1.000
_cell.angle_alpha   90.00
_cell.angle_beta   90.00
_cell.angle_gamma   90.00
#
_symmetry.space_group_name_H-M   'P 1'
#
loop_
_entity.id
_entity.type
_entity.pdbx_description
1 polymer ?
#
loop_
_entity_poly.entity_id
_entity_poly.type
_entity_poly.pdbx_seq_one_letter_code
_entity_poly.pdbx_strand_id
1 'polypeptide(L)'
;MKSVRWLSVFFLFVLFVGALGADEITVRLESRIIETWDGPDSGYFADTGEPITWMARGSKFSREEFPRTAYAMNEWPVDLFGYQPNDPETLGIFGVHGAFDRQGYNQIEIIPGVKDGDEFIAKPVPLPGQVQTLDFWVWGSNYDYYVEFLFQDYNGIVHRFAPYRNENRRAPGSVKFIGWKNMYITMPNYIKQASSSLGPALSLTKIIVTTHPNERVSGFYIYFDHIKVLTDIQNSSYDGVGLGDKQRIDEIWLSEE
;
A
#
# COMPACT_ATOMS: atom_id res chain seq x y z
N MET A 1 -79.67 -12.67 21.06
CA MET A 1 -79.08 -11.43 20.51
C MET A 1 -77.58 -11.44 20.84
N LYS A 2 -76.71 -11.53 19.81
CA LYS A 2 -75.23 -11.35 19.81
C LYS A 2 -74.40 -12.33 20.67
N SER A 3 -73.73 -13.38 20.17
CA SER A 3 -72.63 -13.54 19.18
C SER A 3 -71.24 -13.73 19.82
N VAL A 4 -70.64 -14.93 19.62
CA VAL A 4 -69.23 -15.17 19.15
C VAL A 4 -68.10 -14.73 20.12
N ARG A 5 -67.01 -15.43 20.50
CA ARG A 5 -66.02 -16.40 19.92
C ARG A 5 -65.21 -16.96 21.12
N TRP A 6 -65.03 -18.26 21.33
CA TRP A 6 -63.92 -19.13 20.85
C TRP A 6 -62.47 -18.68 21.13
N LEU A 7 -61.71 -19.67 21.63
CA LEU A 7 -60.25 -19.87 21.64
C LEU A 7 -59.38 -19.21 22.73
N SER A 8 -58.94 -20.09 23.64
CA SER A 8 -57.53 -20.44 23.81
C SER A 8 -56.54 -19.29 23.98
N VAL A 9 -56.26 -18.93 25.23
CA VAL A 9 -54.98 -18.32 25.62
C VAL A 9 -54.17 -19.40 26.35
N PHE A 10 -53.83 -20.45 25.61
CA PHE A 10 -52.70 -21.30 25.98
C PHE A 10 -51.46 -20.49 25.58
N PHE A 11 -50.67 -20.13 26.58
CA PHE A 11 -49.46 -19.33 26.49
C PHE A 11 -48.45 -20.07 25.58
N LEU A 12 -48.56 -19.86 24.27
CA LEU A 12 -47.59 -20.39 23.31
C LEU A 12 -46.37 -19.46 23.38
N PHE A 13 -45.46 -19.84 24.28
CA PHE A 13 -44.08 -19.36 24.29
C PHE A 13 -43.45 -19.85 22.98
N VAL A 14 -43.68 -19.11 21.89
CA VAL A 14 -42.91 -19.27 20.66
C VAL A 14 -41.50 -18.85 21.02
N LEU A 15 -40.67 -19.85 21.29
CA LEU A 15 -39.23 -19.76 21.19
C LEU A 15 -38.92 -19.28 19.77
N PHE A 16 -38.84 -17.96 19.61
CA PHE A 16 -38.03 -17.33 18.59
C PHE A 16 -36.59 -17.69 18.95
N VAL A 17 -36.17 -18.91 18.61
CA VAL A 17 -34.76 -19.18 18.33
C VAL A 17 -34.51 -18.42 17.02
N GLY A 18 -34.33 -17.11 17.14
CA GLY A 18 -33.63 -16.37 16.12
C GLY A 18 -32.28 -17.06 16.01
N ALA A 19 -32.05 -17.73 14.89
CA ALA A 19 -30.70 -18.05 14.48
C ALA A 19 -30.00 -16.69 14.30
N LEU A 20 -29.49 -16.16 15.41
CA LEU A 20 -28.42 -15.19 15.40
C LEU A 20 -27.24 -16.01 14.88
N GLY A 21 -27.11 -16.08 13.55
CA GLY A 21 -25.82 -16.30 12.94
C GLY A 21 -24.95 -15.17 13.45
N ALA A 22 -24.17 -15.45 14.48
CA ALA A 22 -23.00 -14.66 14.79
C ALA A 22 -22.06 -14.88 13.61
N ASP A 23 -22.23 -14.10 12.55
CA ASP A 23 -21.12 -13.84 11.64
C ASP A 23 -20.08 -13.14 12.52
N GLU A 24 -19.13 -13.90 13.03
CA GLU A 24 -17.94 -13.34 13.64
C GLU A 24 -17.25 -12.52 12.56
N ILE A 25 -17.38 -11.19 12.64
CA ILE A 25 -16.59 -10.27 11.82
C ILE A 25 -15.12 -10.49 12.24
N THR A 26 -14.48 -11.44 11.58
CA THR A 26 -13.12 -11.86 11.86
C THR A 26 -12.20 -10.93 11.08
N VAL A 27 -11.65 -9.93 11.76
CA VAL A 27 -10.65 -9.03 11.18
C VAL A 27 -9.30 -9.72 11.27
N ARG A 28 -8.63 -9.93 10.12
CA ARG A 28 -7.28 -10.49 10.05
C ARG A 28 -6.33 -9.44 9.50
N LEU A 29 -5.80 -8.61 10.40
CA LEU A 29 -4.83 -7.59 10.04
C LEU A 29 -3.45 -8.19 9.84
N GLU A 30 -2.88 -7.96 8.66
CA GLU A 30 -1.52 -8.34 8.32
C GLU A 30 -0.74 -7.14 7.77
N SER A 31 0.53 -7.07 8.14
CA SER A 31 1.48 -6.15 7.56
C SER A 31 2.15 -6.81 6.36
N ARG A 32 2.06 -6.19 5.18
CA ARG A 32 2.66 -6.69 3.94
C ARG A 32 3.60 -5.65 3.36
N ILE A 33 4.85 -6.05 3.13
CA ILE A 33 5.83 -5.23 2.41
C ILE A 33 5.50 -5.32 0.92
N ILE A 34 5.44 -4.17 0.27
CA ILE A 34 5.16 -4.05 -1.16
C ILE A 34 6.45 -3.83 -1.95
N GLU A 35 7.36 -3.05 -1.39
CA GLU A 35 8.60 -2.67 -2.04
C GLU A 35 9.64 -2.27 -0.99
N THR A 36 10.86 -2.78 -1.11
CA THR A 36 12.01 -2.39 -0.26
C THR A 36 13.09 -1.67 -1.04
N TRP A 37 13.16 -1.83 -2.37
CA TRP A 37 14.27 -1.31 -3.17
C TRP A 37 15.67 -1.80 -2.75
N ASP A 38 15.74 -2.96 -2.08
CA ASP A 38 16.97 -3.72 -1.77
C ASP A 38 17.64 -4.35 -3.02
N GLY A 39 17.29 -3.85 -4.20
CA GLY A 39 17.73 -4.35 -5.50
C GLY A 39 16.63 -4.21 -6.57
N PRO A 40 16.93 -4.56 -7.83
CA PRO A 40 15.98 -4.47 -8.94
C PRO A 40 14.81 -5.47 -8.84
N ASP A 41 14.96 -6.54 -8.06
CA ASP A 41 13.97 -7.62 -7.87
C ASP A 41 13.45 -7.66 -6.42
N SER A 42 13.28 -6.50 -5.80
CA SER A 42 12.85 -6.38 -4.39
C SER A 42 11.33 -6.32 -4.21
N GLY A 43 10.61 -5.80 -5.20
CA GLY A 43 9.15 -5.78 -5.24
C GLY A 43 8.59 -6.64 -6.39
N TYR A 44 7.44 -7.28 -6.16
CA TYR A 44 6.76 -8.10 -7.16
C TYR A 44 5.28 -7.77 -7.26
N PHE A 45 4.75 -7.76 -8.48
CA PHE A 45 3.32 -7.64 -8.71
C PHE A 45 2.60 -8.89 -8.20
N ALA A 46 1.68 -8.73 -7.24
CA ALA A 46 0.99 -9.88 -6.62
C ALA A 46 0.10 -10.68 -7.60
N ASP A 47 -0.34 -10.07 -8.70
CA ASP A 47 -1.20 -10.69 -9.70
C ASP A 47 -0.44 -11.51 -10.75
N THR A 48 0.77 -11.08 -11.14
CA THR A 48 1.58 -11.72 -12.18
C THR A 48 2.87 -12.36 -11.70
N GLY A 49 3.37 -11.98 -10.52
CA GLY A 49 4.67 -12.40 -10.00
C GLY A 49 5.88 -11.75 -10.69
N GLU A 50 5.65 -10.75 -11.54
CA GLU A 50 6.73 -10.03 -12.25
C GLU A 50 7.41 -9.00 -11.32
N PRO A 51 8.72 -8.76 -11.47
CA PRO A 51 9.42 -7.75 -10.70
C PRO A 51 8.92 -6.34 -11.03
N ILE A 52 8.75 -5.51 -10.00
CA ILE A 52 8.32 -4.12 -10.14
C ILE A 52 9.51 -3.27 -10.56
N THR A 53 9.40 -2.63 -11.72
CA THR A 53 10.34 -1.59 -12.14
C THR A 53 9.76 -0.21 -11.90
N TRP A 54 10.56 0.68 -11.33
CA TRP A 54 10.18 2.07 -11.09
C TRP A 54 10.85 3.02 -12.08
N MET A 55 10.06 3.87 -12.73
CA MET A 55 10.52 4.93 -13.63
C MET A 55 10.14 6.30 -13.07
N ALA A 56 11.06 7.26 -13.12
CA ALA A 56 10.74 8.66 -12.83
C ALA A 56 10.47 9.43 -14.12
N ARG A 57 9.42 10.24 -14.13
CA ARG A 57 9.06 11.14 -15.22
C ARG A 57 8.83 12.54 -14.68
N GLY A 58 9.56 13.50 -15.23
CA GLY A 58 9.42 14.90 -14.85
C GLY A 58 8.36 15.63 -15.66
N SER A 59 7.81 16.70 -15.07
CA SER A 59 6.88 17.62 -15.71
C SER A 59 7.55 18.51 -16.78
N LYS A 60 6.78 19.39 -17.44
CA LYS A 60 7.20 20.21 -18.59
C LYS A 60 8.55 20.94 -18.45
N PHE A 61 8.93 21.37 -17.25
CA PHE A 61 10.14 22.18 -17.03
C PHE A 61 11.32 21.37 -16.51
N SER A 62 11.28 20.05 -16.65
CA SER A 62 12.40 19.19 -16.27
C SER A 62 13.59 19.53 -17.12
N ARG A 63 14.75 19.69 -16.48
CA ARG A 63 16.00 19.92 -17.17
C ARG A 63 16.34 18.70 -18.02
N GLU A 64 17.05 18.93 -19.13
CA GLU A 64 17.61 17.85 -19.95
C GLU A 64 18.34 16.81 -19.10
N GLU A 65 18.15 15.53 -19.42
CA GLU A 65 18.68 14.37 -18.66
C GLU A 65 18.12 14.19 -17.24
N PHE A 66 17.07 14.92 -16.85
CA PHE A 66 16.38 14.77 -15.56
C PHE A 66 14.88 14.46 -15.74
N PRO A 67 14.25 13.76 -14.78
CA PRO A 67 14.85 13.17 -13.59
C PRO A 67 15.69 11.91 -13.89
N ARG A 68 16.62 11.59 -12.99
CA ARG A 68 17.36 10.31 -13.00
C ARG A 68 16.98 9.49 -11.79
N THR A 69 16.99 8.18 -11.93
CA THR A 69 16.76 7.23 -10.84
C THR A 69 18.00 6.40 -10.61
N ALA A 70 18.19 5.97 -9.36
CA ALA A 70 19.26 5.05 -8.99
C ALA A 70 18.80 4.17 -7.82
N TYR A 71 19.30 2.95 -7.79
CA TYR A 71 19.29 2.12 -6.60
C TYR A 71 20.61 2.34 -5.89
N ALA A 72 20.57 2.78 -4.64
CA ALA A 72 21.76 2.94 -3.82
C ALA A 72 21.78 1.81 -2.78
N MET A 73 22.75 0.91 -2.92
CA MET A 73 22.97 -0.19 -1.98
C MET A 73 23.77 0.28 -0.76
N ASN A 74 23.69 -0.46 0.35
CA ASN A 74 24.34 -0.16 1.61
C ASN A 74 23.92 1.19 2.21
N GLU A 75 22.65 1.54 2.05
CA GLU A 75 22.01 2.71 2.63
C GLU A 75 20.64 2.30 3.18
N TRP A 76 20.23 2.85 4.32
CA TRP A 76 18.94 2.51 4.95
C TRP A 76 18.47 3.56 5.98
N PRO A 77 17.17 3.58 6.34
CA PRO A 77 16.65 4.29 7.49
C PRO A 77 17.14 3.66 8.79
N VAL A 78 18.00 4.39 9.51
CA VAL A 78 18.55 3.96 10.81
C VAL A 78 17.45 3.66 11.83
N ASP A 79 16.34 4.41 11.81
CA ASP A 79 15.21 4.17 12.72
C ASP A 79 14.45 2.87 12.39
N LEU A 80 14.60 2.31 11.18
CA LEU A 80 13.97 1.06 10.76
C LEU A 80 14.88 -0.15 11.03
N PHE A 81 16.15 -0.06 10.62
CA PHE A 81 17.07 -1.20 10.64
C PHE A 81 18.16 -1.11 11.74
N GLY A 82 18.28 0.04 12.42
CA GLY A 82 19.33 0.31 13.40
C GLY A 82 20.61 0.86 12.77
N TYR A 83 21.58 1.20 13.63
CA TYR A 83 22.90 1.70 13.20
C TYR A 83 23.80 0.61 12.62
N GLN A 84 23.55 -0.64 13.00
CA GLN A 84 24.32 -1.81 12.58
C GLN A 84 23.32 -2.93 12.26
N PRO A 85 22.65 -2.86 11.10
CA PRO A 85 21.74 -3.91 10.70
C PRO A 85 22.51 -5.18 10.36
N ASN A 86 21.79 -6.29 10.31
CA ASN A 86 22.32 -7.52 9.73
C ASN A 86 22.41 -7.33 8.20
N ASP A 87 23.50 -7.83 7.60
CA ASP A 87 23.73 -7.86 6.15
C ASP A 87 23.50 -6.49 5.44
N PRO A 88 24.13 -5.39 5.93
CA PRO A 88 23.90 -4.03 5.42
C PRO A 88 24.13 -3.87 3.91
N GLU A 89 25.03 -4.67 3.34
CA GLU A 89 25.32 -4.69 1.91
C GLU A 89 24.14 -5.15 1.04
N THR A 90 23.17 -5.83 1.63
CA THR A 90 21.94 -6.27 0.96
C THR A 90 20.85 -5.21 0.96
N LEU A 91 20.95 -4.21 1.84
CA LEU A 91 19.95 -3.15 1.96
C LEU A 91 20.13 -2.12 0.85
N GLY A 92 19.03 -1.61 0.34
CA GLY A 92 19.03 -0.63 -0.73
C GLY A 92 17.91 0.39 -0.60
N ILE A 93 18.07 1.50 -1.32
CA ILE A 93 17.07 2.57 -1.38
C ILE A 93 16.87 3.01 -2.83
N PHE A 94 15.69 3.57 -3.09
CA PHE A 94 15.39 4.20 -4.36
C PHE A 94 15.65 5.71 -4.32
N GLY A 95 16.64 6.16 -5.08
CA GLY A 95 16.99 7.57 -5.21
C GLY A 95 16.42 8.19 -6.48
N VAL A 96 15.91 9.41 -6.34
CA VAL A 96 15.51 10.28 -7.45
C VAL A 96 16.36 11.54 -7.41
N HIS A 97 17.09 11.80 -8.50
CA HIS A 97 17.78 13.05 -8.74
C HIS A 97 16.93 13.89 -9.69
N GLY A 98 16.41 15.02 -9.19
CA GLY A 98 15.55 15.93 -9.92
C GLY A 98 16.21 17.28 -10.19
N ALA A 99 15.89 17.88 -11.33
CA ALA A 99 16.23 19.27 -11.63
C ALA A 99 15.21 19.87 -12.60
N PHE A 100 14.92 21.16 -12.42
CA PHE A 100 14.03 21.92 -13.30
C PHE A 100 14.72 23.22 -13.76
N ASP A 101 14.35 23.70 -14.94
CA ASP A 101 14.92 24.93 -15.52
C ASP A 101 14.29 26.21 -14.94
N ARG A 102 13.15 26.08 -14.27
CA ARG A 102 12.49 27.18 -13.58
C ARG A 102 11.75 26.72 -12.34
N GLN A 103 11.68 27.59 -11.34
CA GLN A 103 10.86 27.36 -10.16
C GLN A 103 9.37 27.39 -10.54
N GLY A 104 8.54 26.73 -9.72
CA GLY A 104 7.12 26.57 -9.97
C GLY A 104 6.56 25.34 -9.26
N TYR A 105 5.29 25.01 -9.52
CA TYR A 105 4.72 23.73 -9.14
C TYR A 105 5.15 22.65 -10.15
N ASN A 106 6.42 22.28 -10.10
CA ASN A 106 6.95 21.21 -10.93
C ASN A 106 6.72 19.86 -10.24
N GLN A 107 6.60 18.81 -11.04
CA GLN A 107 6.33 17.46 -10.55
C GLN A 107 7.34 16.46 -11.09
N ILE A 108 7.70 15.49 -10.26
CA ILE A 108 8.29 14.21 -10.66
C ILE A 108 7.30 13.12 -10.29
N GLU A 109 6.86 12.36 -11.28
CA GLU A 109 6.04 11.17 -11.10
C GLU A 109 6.95 9.95 -11.06
N ILE A 110 6.88 9.16 -10.01
CA ILE A 110 7.54 7.86 -9.84
C ILE A 110 6.47 6.80 -10.11
N ILE A 111 6.67 6.05 -11.19
CA ILE A 111 5.65 5.21 -11.81
C ILE A 111 6.14 3.76 -11.76
N PRO A 112 5.39 2.84 -11.13
CA PRO A 112 5.66 1.41 -11.21
C PRO A 112 5.22 0.84 -12.56
N GLY A 113 5.88 -0.22 -12.97
CA GLY A 113 5.63 -0.90 -14.23
C GLY A 113 6.49 -2.13 -14.39
N VAL A 114 6.43 -2.69 -15.59
CA VAL A 114 7.26 -3.81 -16.02
C VAL A 114 8.16 -3.36 -17.17
N LYS A 115 9.33 -3.99 -17.28
CA LYS A 115 10.15 -3.89 -18.49
C LYS A 115 9.86 -5.07 -19.39
N ASP A 116 9.46 -4.78 -20.62
CA ASP A 116 9.37 -5.76 -21.70
C ASP A 116 10.45 -5.43 -22.73
N GLY A 117 11.59 -6.13 -22.62
CA GLY A 117 12.80 -5.78 -23.36
C GLY A 117 13.30 -4.37 -23.01
N ASP A 118 13.33 -3.49 -24.02
CA ASP A 118 13.73 -2.08 -23.87
C ASP A 118 12.55 -1.15 -23.55
N GLU A 119 11.30 -1.65 -23.58
CA GLU A 119 10.10 -0.85 -23.35
C GLU A 119 9.67 -0.89 -21.87
N PHE A 120 9.26 0.27 -21.35
CA PHE A 120 8.66 0.38 -20.02
C PHE A 120 7.14 0.49 -20.16
N ILE A 121 6.43 -0.46 -19.55
CA ILE A 121 4.97 -0.48 -19.53
C ILE A 121 4.49 -0.14 -18.12
N ALA A 122 3.87 1.03 -17.97
CA ALA A 122 3.33 1.47 -16.70
C ALA A 122 2.21 0.52 -16.23
N LYS A 123 2.33 0.00 -15.02
CA LYS A 123 1.38 -0.94 -14.42
C LYS A 123 1.18 -0.57 -12.94
N PRO A 124 -0.05 -0.21 -12.50
CA PRO A 124 -0.34 0.02 -11.09
C PRO A 124 -0.09 -1.24 -10.26
N VAL A 125 0.48 -1.08 -9.06
CA VAL A 125 0.78 -2.19 -8.14
C VAL A 125 -0.49 -2.56 -7.38
N PRO A 126 -1.08 -3.75 -7.58
CA PRO A 126 -2.23 -4.20 -6.80
C PRO A 126 -1.84 -4.37 -5.35
N LEU A 127 -2.62 -3.78 -4.44
CA LEU A 127 -2.39 -3.90 -3.00
C LEU A 127 -3.20 -5.07 -2.44
N PRO A 128 -2.61 -5.90 -1.57
CA PRO A 128 -3.29 -7.07 -1.02
C PRO A 128 -4.38 -6.65 -0.03
N GLY A 129 -5.49 -7.39 -0.01
CA GLY A 129 -6.56 -7.24 1.00
C GLY A 129 -7.23 -5.86 1.02
N GLN A 130 -8.00 -5.59 2.07
CA GLN A 130 -8.51 -4.25 2.32
C GLN A 130 -7.48 -3.41 3.09
N VAL A 131 -6.79 -2.52 2.38
CA VAL A 131 -5.74 -1.66 2.92
C VAL A 131 -6.33 -0.66 3.91
N GLN A 132 -5.81 -0.69 5.13
CA GLN A 132 -6.15 0.25 6.21
C GLN A 132 -5.17 1.41 6.22
N THR A 133 -3.88 1.11 6.11
CA THR A 133 -2.82 2.11 6.06
C THR A 133 -1.74 1.72 5.06
N LEU A 134 -1.13 2.72 4.44
CA LEU A 134 0.15 2.59 3.75
C LEU A 134 1.20 3.40 4.51
N ASP A 135 2.36 2.81 4.78
CA ASP A 135 3.51 3.50 5.34
C ASP A 135 4.75 3.31 4.45
N PHE A 136 5.62 4.30 4.46
CA PHE A 136 6.86 4.30 3.69
C PHE A 136 7.88 5.22 4.35
N TRP A 137 9.15 5.04 4.02
CA TRP A 137 10.23 5.90 4.44
C TRP A 137 10.64 6.83 3.33
N VAL A 138 10.91 8.09 3.70
CA VAL A 138 11.45 9.08 2.78
C VAL A 138 12.53 9.89 3.47
N TRP A 139 13.61 10.16 2.73
CA TRP A 139 14.69 11.01 3.18
C TRP A 139 14.48 12.45 2.70
N GLY A 140 14.37 13.37 3.65
CA GLY A 140 14.28 14.80 3.37
C GLY A 140 15.66 15.47 3.40
N SER A 141 15.93 16.32 2.42
CA SER A 141 17.08 17.26 2.38
C SER A 141 16.69 18.67 2.84
N ASN A 142 15.58 18.81 3.55
CA ASN A 142 15.00 20.09 3.98
C ASN A 142 14.51 21.01 2.84
N TYR A 143 14.23 20.46 1.66
CA TYR A 143 13.50 21.19 0.62
C TYR A 143 12.02 21.34 0.98
N ASP A 144 11.43 22.49 0.67
CA ASP A 144 10.00 22.73 0.75
C ASP A 144 9.27 22.04 -0.41
N TYR A 145 9.26 20.71 -0.40
CA TYR A 145 8.58 19.86 -1.36
C TYR A 145 7.49 19.02 -0.68
N TYR A 146 6.64 18.45 -1.52
CA TYR A 146 5.50 17.64 -1.08
C TYR A 146 5.51 16.30 -1.81
N VAL A 147 5.29 15.22 -1.08
CA VAL A 147 5.05 13.88 -1.63
C VAL A 147 3.55 13.59 -1.59
N GLU A 148 3.03 12.94 -2.63
CA GLU A 148 1.66 12.46 -2.70
C GLU A 148 1.63 11.08 -3.35
N PHE A 149 0.67 10.24 -2.98
CA PHE A 149 0.45 8.92 -3.57
C PHE A 149 -0.87 8.92 -4.32
N LEU A 150 -0.88 8.33 -5.51
CA LEU A 150 -2.09 8.15 -6.30
C LEU A 150 -2.51 6.68 -6.26
N PHE A 151 -3.75 6.42 -5.89
CA PHE A 151 -4.33 5.09 -5.86
C PHE A 151 -5.49 5.00 -6.82
N GLN A 152 -5.63 3.87 -7.49
CA GLN A 152 -6.80 3.55 -8.30
C GLN A 152 -7.68 2.60 -7.52
N ASP A 153 -8.95 2.96 -7.33
CA ASP A 153 -9.93 2.13 -6.67
C ASP A 153 -10.51 1.06 -7.60
N TYR A 154 -11.35 0.15 -7.07
CA TYR A 154 -11.86 -0.97 -7.88
C TYR A 154 -12.71 -0.52 -9.10
N ASN A 155 -13.27 0.70 -9.07
CA ASN A 155 -14.05 1.26 -10.18
C ASN A 155 -13.16 1.98 -11.22
N GLY A 156 -11.84 2.00 -11.00
CA GLY A 156 -10.90 2.72 -11.84
C GLY A 156 -10.77 4.21 -11.54
N ILE A 157 -11.35 4.69 -10.43
CA ILE A 157 -11.24 6.11 -10.03
C ILE A 157 -9.89 6.31 -9.35
N VAL A 158 -9.15 7.34 -9.79
CA VAL A 158 -7.86 7.70 -9.20
C VAL A 158 -8.04 8.74 -8.09
N HIS A 159 -7.46 8.43 -6.93
CA HIS A 159 -7.49 9.25 -5.72
C HIS A 159 -6.08 9.66 -5.35
N ARG A 160 -5.89 10.93 -4.97
CA ARG A 160 -4.60 11.50 -4.57
C ARG A 160 -4.59 11.74 -3.07
N PHE A 161 -3.55 11.25 -2.40
CA PHE A 161 -3.39 11.40 -0.96
C PHE A 161 -2.01 11.93 -0.58
N ALA A 162 -2.01 12.97 0.26
CA ALA A 162 -0.80 13.46 0.89
C ALA A 162 -0.59 12.69 2.21
N PRO A 163 0.54 11.97 2.38
CA PRO A 163 0.88 11.27 3.59
C PRO A 163 1.18 12.25 4.72
N TYR A 164 1.11 11.79 5.97
CA TYR A 164 1.39 12.64 7.12
C TYR A 164 2.39 11.97 8.06
N ARG A 165 2.94 12.78 8.97
CA ARG A 165 3.73 12.34 10.10
C ARG A 165 2.99 12.65 11.38
N ASN A 166 3.21 11.85 12.42
CA ASN A 166 2.62 12.09 13.74
C ASN A 166 2.92 13.51 14.26
N GLU A 167 4.17 13.97 14.08
CA GLU A 167 4.66 15.28 14.53
C GLU A 167 4.15 16.47 13.69
N ASN A 168 3.68 16.25 12.46
CA ASN A 168 3.34 17.34 11.54
C ASN A 168 2.08 17.05 10.70
N ARG A 169 0.94 16.91 11.39
CA ARG A 169 -0.38 16.77 10.74
C ARG A 169 -0.86 18.04 10.01
N ARG A 170 -0.20 19.18 10.22
CA ARG A 170 -0.59 20.48 9.66
C ARG A 170 -0.03 20.74 8.26
N ALA A 171 0.97 19.97 7.83
CA ALA A 171 1.57 20.07 6.50
C ALA A 171 1.70 18.67 5.88
N PRO A 172 0.59 18.03 5.48
CA PRO A 172 0.63 16.71 4.86
C PRO A 172 1.44 16.77 3.55
N GLY A 173 2.17 15.70 3.28
CA GLY A 173 3.07 15.53 2.16
C GLY A 173 4.42 16.20 2.34
N SER A 174 4.57 17.14 3.28
CA SER A 174 5.80 17.93 3.38
C SER A 174 7.02 17.07 3.73
N VAL A 175 8.03 17.13 2.85
CA VAL A 175 9.37 16.54 3.05
C VAL A 175 10.40 17.55 3.54
N LYS A 176 9.94 18.68 4.08
CA LYS A 176 10.76 19.74 4.67
C LYS A 176 11.28 19.34 6.06
N PHE A 177 12.19 18.39 6.06
CA PHE A 177 12.91 17.88 7.22
C PHE A 177 14.24 17.31 6.77
N ILE A 178 15.13 17.02 7.72
CA ILE A 178 16.44 16.42 7.45
C ILE A 178 16.40 14.95 7.84
N GLY A 179 16.97 14.09 6.99
CA GLY A 179 17.12 12.67 7.29
C GLY A 179 15.89 11.85 6.94
N TRP A 180 15.90 10.59 7.36
CA TRP A 180 14.81 9.65 7.17
C TRP A 180 13.64 9.93 8.11
N LYS A 181 12.42 9.87 7.58
CA LYS A 181 11.19 9.80 8.37
C LYS A 181 10.23 8.80 7.76
N ASN A 182 9.57 8.05 8.64
CA ASN A 182 8.40 7.28 8.26
C ASN A 182 7.20 8.22 8.08
N MET A 183 6.51 8.06 6.95
CA MET A 183 5.28 8.75 6.62
C MET A 183 4.19 7.73 6.33
N TYR A 184 2.93 8.09 6.57
CA TYR A 184 1.84 7.16 6.39
C TYR A 184 0.56 7.83 5.87
N ILE A 185 -0.27 7.02 5.25
CA ILE A 185 -1.59 7.35 4.72
C ILE A 185 -2.57 6.41 5.40
N THR A 186 -3.58 6.95 6.05
CA THR A 186 -4.74 6.16 6.49
C THR A 186 -5.74 6.17 5.36
N MET A 187 -6.09 4.98 4.86
CA MET A 187 -7.02 4.86 3.75
C MET A 187 -8.41 5.31 4.19
N PRO A 188 -9.01 6.33 3.54
CA PRO A 188 -10.34 6.77 3.91
C PRO A 188 -11.40 5.73 3.55
N ASN A 189 -12.42 5.59 4.39
CA ASN A 189 -13.52 4.64 4.16
C ASN A 189 -14.35 4.88 2.90
N TYR A 190 -14.27 6.08 2.31
CA TYR A 190 -14.94 6.38 1.03
C TYR A 190 -14.22 5.79 -0.18
N ILE A 191 -12.97 5.33 -0.01
CA ILE A 191 -12.23 4.64 -1.06
C ILE A 191 -12.75 3.23 -1.16
N LYS A 192 -13.28 2.93 -2.35
CA LYS A 192 -13.91 1.67 -2.65
C LYS A 192 -12.84 0.64 -3.00
N GLN A 193 -12.51 -0.23 -2.05
CA GLN A 193 -11.41 -1.17 -2.23
C GLN A 193 -11.84 -2.54 -2.71
N ALA A 194 -13.08 -2.97 -2.49
CA ALA A 194 -13.58 -4.27 -2.93
C ALA A 194 -14.96 -4.14 -3.56
N SER A 195 -15.30 -5.09 -4.42
CA SER A 195 -16.67 -5.30 -4.89
C SER A 195 -17.20 -6.65 -4.41
N SER A 196 -18.51 -6.88 -4.51
CA SER A 196 -19.12 -8.16 -4.14
C SER A 196 -18.68 -9.33 -5.04
N SER A 197 -18.14 -9.05 -6.23
CA SER A 197 -17.84 -10.04 -7.28
C SER A 197 -16.35 -10.15 -7.64
N LEU A 198 -15.60 -9.08 -7.43
CA LEU A 198 -14.15 -8.99 -7.58
C LEU A 198 -13.62 -8.57 -6.22
N GLY A 199 -12.67 -9.34 -5.69
CA GLY A 199 -12.03 -9.09 -4.40
C GLY A 199 -11.33 -7.72 -4.32
N PRO A 200 -10.53 -7.48 -3.28
CA PRO A 200 -9.87 -6.20 -3.11
C PRO A 200 -9.01 -5.82 -4.34
N ALA A 201 -9.16 -4.58 -4.80
CA ALA A 201 -8.64 -4.06 -6.06
C ALA A 201 -8.19 -2.59 -5.93
N LEU A 202 -7.66 -2.21 -4.77
CA LEU A 202 -6.94 -0.94 -4.64
C LEU A 202 -5.54 -1.12 -5.20
N SER A 203 -5.12 -0.25 -6.11
CA SER A 203 -3.77 -0.30 -6.69
C SER A 203 -3.02 1.01 -6.50
N LEU A 204 -1.74 0.93 -6.14
CA LEU A 204 -0.83 2.07 -6.13
C LEU A 204 -0.42 2.39 -7.57
N THR A 205 -0.84 3.55 -8.07
CA THR A 205 -0.55 3.97 -9.45
C THR A 205 0.75 4.73 -9.56
N LYS A 206 1.03 5.68 -8.66
CA LYS A 206 2.20 6.58 -8.73
C LYS A 206 2.50 7.18 -7.37
N ILE A 207 3.76 7.59 -7.20
CA ILE A 207 4.20 8.54 -6.17
C ILE A 207 4.56 9.85 -6.88
N ILE A 208 4.17 10.99 -6.34
CA ILE A 208 4.43 12.30 -6.94
C ILE A 208 5.20 13.16 -5.97
N VAL A 209 6.32 13.72 -6.43
CA VAL A 209 7.07 14.76 -5.73
C VAL A 209 6.77 16.09 -6.39
N THR A 210 6.16 17.02 -5.65
CA THR A 210 5.80 18.36 -6.11
C THR A 210 6.67 19.41 -5.45
N THR A 211 7.23 20.32 -6.23
CA THR A 211 8.05 21.42 -5.72
C THR A 211 7.19 22.60 -5.25
N HIS A 212 7.60 23.28 -4.17
CA HIS A 212 7.02 24.59 -3.85
C HIS A 212 7.50 25.65 -4.86
N PRO A 213 6.68 26.62 -5.27
CA PRO A 213 7.02 27.57 -6.35
C PRO A 213 8.23 28.45 -6.09
N ASN A 214 8.58 28.68 -4.83
CA ASN A 214 9.71 29.53 -4.43
C ASN A 214 10.94 28.73 -3.99
N GLU A 215 10.87 27.39 -4.02
CA GLU A 215 11.96 26.52 -3.58
C GLU A 215 13.01 26.30 -4.69
N ARG A 216 14.26 26.03 -4.31
CA ARG A 216 15.37 25.84 -5.25
C ARG A 216 15.23 24.54 -6.02
N VAL A 217 15.14 24.63 -7.34
CA VAL A 217 14.95 23.47 -8.24
C VAL A 217 16.17 23.08 -9.08
N SER A 218 17.35 23.67 -8.81
CA SER A 218 18.54 23.53 -9.66
C SER A 218 19.25 22.18 -9.60
N GLY A 219 18.74 21.24 -8.80
CA GLY A 219 19.33 19.94 -8.50
C GLY A 219 18.99 19.54 -7.07
N PHE A 220 18.28 18.44 -6.90
CA PHE A 220 17.89 17.91 -5.59
C PHE A 220 17.82 16.39 -5.60
N TYR A 221 17.97 15.81 -4.42
CA TYR A 221 17.85 14.38 -4.19
C TYR A 221 16.74 14.11 -3.19
N ILE A 222 15.96 13.09 -3.47
CA ILE A 222 14.99 12.51 -2.57
C ILE A 222 15.12 10.99 -2.65
N TYR A 223 15.03 10.33 -1.51
CA TYR A 223 15.17 8.88 -1.42
C TYR A 223 13.95 8.28 -0.76
N PHE A 224 13.55 7.11 -1.23
CA PHE A 224 12.44 6.34 -0.71
C PHE A 224 12.93 4.97 -0.28
N ASP A 225 12.29 4.44 0.76
CA ASP A 225 12.52 3.08 1.22
C ASP A 225 11.21 2.48 1.76
N HIS A 226 11.09 1.16 1.67
CA HIS A 226 10.19 0.33 2.46
C HIS A 226 8.71 0.72 2.41
N ILE A 227 8.08 0.62 1.23
CA ILE A 227 6.63 0.72 1.12
C ILE A 227 6.00 -0.53 1.73
N LYS A 228 5.10 -0.29 2.69
CA LYS A 228 4.39 -1.33 3.44
C LYS A 228 2.93 -0.95 3.59
N VAL A 229 2.08 -1.96 3.67
CA VAL A 229 0.66 -1.78 3.94
C VAL A 229 0.22 -2.60 5.15
N LEU A 230 -0.66 -2.04 5.96
CA LEU A 230 -1.48 -2.79 6.90
C LEU A 230 -2.81 -3.07 6.21
N THR A 231 -3.17 -4.34 6.11
CA THR A 231 -4.34 -4.77 5.34
C THR A 231 -5.14 -5.84 6.05
N ASP A 232 -6.46 -5.85 5.85
CA ASP A 232 -7.32 -6.95 6.28
C ASP A 232 -7.43 -7.99 5.16
N ILE A 233 -6.88 -9.18 5.41
CA ILE A 233 -6.94 -10.32 4.49
C ILE A 233 -8.04 -11.26 4.98
N GLN A 234 -9.28 -10.93 4.65
CA GLN A 234 -10.39 -11.85 4.86
C GLN A 234 -10.34 -12.95 3.81
N ASN A 235 -9.92 -14.14 4.21
CA ASN A 235 -10.22 -15.36 3.47
C ASN A 235 -11.55 -15.90 4.00
N SER A 236 -12.51 -16.16 3.11
CA SER A 236 -13.74 -16.91 3.46
C SER A 236 -13.46 -18.38 3.85
N SER A 237 -12.20 -18.81 3.76
CA SER A 237 -11.69 -20.08 4.24
C SER A 237 -11.16 -19.90 5.67
N TYR A 238 -11.75 -20.63 6.63
CA TYR A 238 -11.24 -20.63 8.00
C TYR A 238 -9.85 -21.27 8.06
N ASP A 239 -9.03 -20.85 9.03
CA ASP A 239 -7.71 -21.44 9.23
C ASP A 239 -7.86 -22.93 9.59
N GLY A 240 -7.06 -23.79 8.97
CA GLY A 240 -7.16 -25.24 9.15
C GLY A 240 -8.27 -25.95 8.37
N VAL A 241 -8.89 -25.36 7.32
CA VAL A 241 -9.80 -26.09 6.39
C VAL A 241 -9.19 -27.40 5.91
N GLY A 242 -7.89 -27.41 5.59
CA GLY A 242 -7.17 -28.61 5.16
C GLY A 242 -7.05 -29.69 6.25
N LEU A 243 -7.25 -29.36 7.53
CA LEU A 243 -7.28 -30.35 8.62
C LEU A 243 -8.62 -31.08 8.73
N GLY A 244 -9.67 -30.58 8.06
CA GLY A 244 -10.96 -31.28 7.90
C GLY A 244 -11.04 -32.12 6.62
N ASP A 245 -10.06 -31.98 5.73
CA ASP A 245 -10.00 -32.76 4.49
C ASP A 245 -9.54 -34.19 4.80
N LYS A 246 -10.34 -35.17 4.38
CA LYS A 246 -10.10 -36.58 4.70
C LYS A 246 -8.75 -37.06 4.15
N GLN A 247 -8.37 -36.64 2.94
CA GLN A 247 -7.11 -37.05 2.33
C GLN A 247 -5.93 -36.48 3.12
N ARG A 248 -6.02 -35.24 3.60
CA ARG A 248 -4.99 -34.64 4.42
C ARG A 248 -4.91 -35.24 5.83
N ILE A 249 -6.04 -35.60 6.43
CA ILE A 249 -6.08 -36.35 7.70
C ILE A 249 -5.39 -37.70 7.52
N ASP A 250 -5.70 -38.41 6.44
CA ASP A 250 -5.09 -39.70 6.13
C ASP A 250 -3.57 -39.56 5.92
N GLU A 251 -3.09 -38.51 5.24
CA GLU A 251 -1.66 -38.21 5.11
C GLU A 251 -0.96 -37.92 6.45
N ILE A 252 -1.61 -37.21 7.37
CA ILE A 252 -1.01 -36.81 8.65
C ILE A 252 -0.99 -38.00 9.62
N TRP A 253 -2.00 -38.86 9.60
CA TRP A 253 -2.23 -39.86 10.64
C TRP A 253 -2.08 -41.31 10.18
N LEU A 254 -2.06 -41.61 8.87
CA LEU A 254 -1.94 -42.97 8.32
C LEU A 254 -0.60 -43.21 7.58
N SER A 255 0.37 -42.29 7.68
CA SER A 255 1.68 -42.47 7.04
C SER A 255 2.66 -43.39 7.81
N GLU A 256 2.22 -44.07 8.87
CA GLU A 256 3.04 -45.01 9.66
C GLU A 256 2.31 -46.33 10.01
N GLU A 257 1.70 -46.98 9.01
CA GLU A 257 1.52 -48.45 8.99
C GLU A 257 2.13 -49.04 7.71
#